data_AF-A0A534NBF3-F1
#
_entry.id   AF-A0A534NBF3-F1
#
_cell.length_a   1.000
_cell.length_b   1.000
_cell.length_c   1.000
_cell.angle_alpha   90.00
_cell.angle_beta   90.00
_cell.angle_gamma   90.00
#
_symmetry.space_group_name_H-M   'P 1'
#
loop_
_entity.id
_entity.type
_entity.pdbx_description
1 polymer ?
#
loop_
_entity_poly.entity_id
_entity_poly.type
_entity_poly.pdbx_seq_one_letter_code
_entity_poly.pdbx_strand_id
1 'polypeptide(L)'
;MKTTLRRVVAAAFLWAVFPAHAMQRIAVLPAGSPAEAVKDLKQAFSALLKDSSFVEEFQKTTKTFPRYTVGPEGEKLVKRITQAPPEVKNIVRTYTESK
;
A
#
# COMPACT_ATOMS: atom_id res chain seq x y z
N MET A 1 0.65 15.02 23.02
CA MET A 1 1.72 14.81 22.01
C MET A 1 1.08 14.78 20.62
N LYS A 2 1.34 15.79 19.79
CA LYS A 2 0.80 15.90 18.42
C LYS A 2 1.72 15.12 17.47
N THR A 3 1.37 13.87 17.18
CA THR A 3 2.14 13.02 16.27
C THR A 3 2.07 13.60 14.86
N THR A 4 3.21 14.08 14.37
CA THR A 4 3.36 14.76 13.09
C THR A 4 3.12 13.75 11.96
N LEU A 5 1.98 13.87 11.29
CA LEU A 5 1.63 13.12 10.08
C LEU A 5 2.53 13.60 8.92
N ARG A 6 3.78 13.14 8.90
CA ARG A 6 4.76 13.48 7.86
C ARG A 6 4.42 12.70 6.58
N ARG A 7 4.24 13.46 5.50
CA ARG A 7 3.79 13.06 4.15
C ARG A 7 4.56 11.87 3.56
N VAL A 8 3.89 10.76 3.31
CA VAL A 8 4.45 9.58 2.65
C VAL A 8 4.86 9.87 1.20
N VAL A 9 6.01 9.32 0.74
CA VAL A 9 6.58 9.58 -0.60
C VAL A 9 6.69 8.32 -1.50
N ALA A 10 6.37 7.13 -0.99
CA ALA A 10 6.37 5.91 -1.81
C ALA A 10 5.16 5.05 -1.47
N ALA A 11 4.56 4.43 -2.48
CA ALA A 11 3.35 3.66 -2.35
C ALA A 11 3.35 2.48 -3.32
N ALA A 12 3.25 1.26 -2.80
CA ALA A 12 2.80 0.11 -3.59
C ALA A 12 1.44 -0.32 -3.07
N PHE A 13 0.45 -0.41 -3.97
CA PHE A 13 -0.95 -0.62 -3.62
C PHE A 13 -1.46 -1.95 -4.17
N LEU A 14 -1.88 -2.87 -3.31
CA LEU A 14 -2.42 -4.17 -3.75
C LEU A 14 -3.94 -4.11 -3.95
N TRP A 15 -4.41 -4.43 -5.16
CA TRP A 15 -5.85 -4.56 -5.47
C TRP A 15 -6.24 -6.03 -5.69
N ALA A 16 -6.67 -6.71 -4.62
CA ALA A 16 -7.44 -7.94 -4.72
C ALA A 16 -8.92 -7.60 -4.42
N VAL A 17 -9.84 -7.96 -5.33
CA VAL A 17 -11.29 -7.91 -5.06
C VAL A 17 -11.70 -9.32 -4.66
N PHE A 18 -11.99 -9.52 -3.37
CA PHE A 18 -12.88 -10.57 -2.90
C PHE A 18 -13.96 -9.92 -2.03
N PRO A 19 -15.23 -10.36 -2.11
CA PRO A 19 -16.22 -9.93 -1.16
C PRO A 19 -15.80 -10.45 0.24
N ALA A 20 -15.80 -9.55 1.20
CA ALA A 20 -15.60 -9.72 2.65
C ALA A 20 -14.18 -9.76 3.28
N HIS A 21 -13.07 -10.06 2.58
CA HIS A 21 -11.77 -10.23 3.28
C HIS A 21 -10.51 -9.63 2.63
N ALA A 22 -10.61 -9.03 1.44
CA ALA A 22 -9.44 -8.45 0.78
C ALA A 22 -9.14 -7.04 1.31
N MET A 23 -8.33 -6.94 2.37
CA MET A 23 -7.76 -5.66 2.79
C MET A 23 -6.78 -5.15 1.73
N GLN A 24 -7.01 -3.93 1.25
CA GLN A 24 -6.03 -3.20 0.45
C GLN A 24 -4.80 -2.93 1.33
N ARG A 25 -3.65 -3.48 0.94
CA ARG A 25 -2.38 -3.26 1.64
C ARG A 25 -1.57 -2.22 0.90
N ILE A 26 -0.97 -1.32 1.68
CA ILE A 26 -0.14 -0.23 1.18
C ILE A 26 1.24 -0.37 1.81
N ALA A 27 2.28 -0.48 0.98
CA ALA A 27 3.65 -0.34 1.43
C ALA A 27 4.10 1.11 1.25
N VAL A 28 4.51 1.75 2.34
CA VAL A 28 4.84 3.17 2.37
C VAL A 28 6.14 3.46 3.09
N LEU A 29 6.86 4.48 2.63
CA LEU A 29 8.03 5.02 3.34
C LEU A 29 7.72 6.35 4.01
N PRO A 30 8.31 6.65 5.18
CA PRO A 30 8.17 7.94 5.85
C PRO A 30 8.60 9.12 4.98
N ALA A 31 8.04 10.30 5.23
CA ALA A 31 8.52 11.53 4.61
C ALA A 31 10.00 11.77 4.91
N GLY A 32 10.76 12.17 3.89
CA GLY A 32 12.19 12.42 4.04
C GLY A 32 13.06 11.16 3.97
N SER A 33 12.47 10.00 3.65
CA SER A 33 13.26 8.83 3.27
C SER A 33 14.16 9.13 2.07
N PRO A 34 15.37 8.54 2.00
CA PRO A 34 16.28 8.74 0.87
C PRO A 34 15.60 8.42 -0.47
N ALA A 35 15.90 9.22 -1.50
CA ALA A 35 15.32 9.02 -2.84
C ALA A 35 15.66 7.64 -3.42
N GLU A 36 16.84 7.12 -3.08
CA GLU A 36 17.28 5.77 -3.44
C GLU A 36 16.37 4.69 -2.81
N ALA A 37 16.07 4.79 -1.52
CA ALA A 37 15.15 3.86 -0.85
C ALA A 37 13.74 3.87 -1.48
N VAL A 38 13.26 5.05 -1.89
CA VAL A 38 11.99 5.19 -2.63
C VAL A 38 12.05 4.49 -3.98
N LYS A 39 13.16 4.64 -4.70
CA LYS A 39 13.40 4.00 -6.00
C LYS A 39 13.47 2.48 -5.86
N ASP A 40 14.22 1.98 -4.88
CA ASP A 40 14.40 0.55 -4.64
C ASP A 40 13.09 -0.13 -4.28
N LEU A 41 12.28 0.49 -3.41
CA LEU A 41 10.97 -0.04 -3.06
C LEU A 41 10.06 -0.16 -4.29
N LYS A 42 10.02 0.87 -5.15
CA LYS A 42 9.24 0.84 -6.39
C LYS A 42 9.73 -0.26 -7.33
N GLN A 43 11.03 -0.42 -7.47
CA GLN A 43 11.64 -1.44 -8.31
C GLN A 43 11.33 -2.85 -7.79
N ALA A 44 11.43 -3.08 -6.48
CA ALA A 44 11.15 -4.36 -5.85
C ALA A 44 9.70 -4.82 -6.08
N PHE A 45 8.71 -3.95 -5.85
CA PHE A 45 7.31 -4.28 -6.10
C PHE A 45 6.99 -4.50 -7.58
N SER A 46 7.69 -3.79 -8.47
CA SER A 46 7.56 -3.98 -9.91
C SER A 46 8.20 -5.29 -10.38
N ALA A 47 9.28 -5.72 -9.73
CA ALA A 47 9.95 -6.99 -9.99
C ALA A 47 9.13 -8.18 -9.49
N LEU A 48 8.48 -8.07 -8.32
CA LEU A 48 7.60 -9.11 -7.77
C LEU A 48 6.47 -9.50 -8.72
N LEU A 49 5.88 -8.56 -9.46
CA LEU A 49 4.84 -8.86 -10.46
C LEU A 49 5.35 -9.69 -11.65
N LYS A 50 6.66 -9.71 -11.88
CA LYS A 50 7.30 -10.44 -12.97
C LYS A 50 7.86 -11.79 -12.54
N ASP A 51 7.94 -12.03 -11.23
CA ASP A 51 8.40 -13.29 -10.68
C ASP A 51 7.27 -14.33 -10.76
N SER A 52 7.42 -15.30 -11.68
CA SER A 52 6.43 -16.35 -11.89
C SER A 52 6.21 -17.20 -10.64
N SER A 53 7.24 -17.45 -9.84
CA SER A 53 7.13 -18.25 -8.62
C SER A 53 6.25 -17.56 -7.58
N PHE A 54 6.48 -16.26 -7.38
CA PHE A 54 5.64 -15.42 -6.53
C PHE A 54 4.21 -15.36 -7.04
N VAL A 55 4.01 -15.12 -8.34
CA VAL A 55 2.67 -15.00 -8.95
C VAL A 55 1.87 -16.30 -8.80
N GLU A 56 2.50 -17.45 -9.02
CA GLU A 56 1.87 -18.76 -8.85
C GLU A 56 1.49 -19.03 -7.40
N GLU A 57 2.38 -18.78 -6.45
CA GLU A 57 2.11 -19.01 -5.03
C GLU A 57 1.03 -18.05 -4.50
N PHE A 58 1.08 -16.79 -4.93
CA PHE A 58 0.07 -15.79 -4.61
C PHE A 58 -1.31 -16.21 -5.14
N GLN A 59 -1.39 -16.71 -6.38
CA GLN A 59 -2.64 -17.22 -6.96
C GLN A 59 -3.13 -18.47 -6.24
N LYS A 60 -2.24 -19.41 -5.89
CA LYS A 60 -2.62 -20.62 -5.15
C LYS A 60 -3.27 -20.26 -3.81
N THR A 61 -2.71 -19.29 -3.11
CA THR A 61 -3.13 -18.85 -1.77
C THR A 61 -4.36 -17.96 -1.80
N THR A 62 -4.35 -16.93 -2.65
CA THR A 62 -5.40 -15.90 -2.66
C THR A 62 -6.50 -16.17 -3.67
N LYS A 63 -6.30 -17.08 -4.63
CA LYS A 63 -7.17 -17.30 -5.79
C LYS A 63 -7.35 -16.06 -6.68
N THR A 64 -6.42 -15.09 -6.59
CA THR A 64 -6.37 -13.89 -7.44
C THR A 64 -4.98 -13.63 -7.99
N PHE A 65 -4.89 -12.88 -9.08
CA PHE A 65 -3.64 -12.32 -9.56
C PHE A 65 -3.18 -11.16 -8.66
N PRO A 66 -1.87 -11.08 -8.32
CA PRO A 66 -1.33 -9.92 -7.63
C PRO A 66 -1.44 -8.69 -8.54
N ARG A 67 -2.04 -7.62 -8.04
CA ARG A 67 -2.15 -6.34 -8.74
C ARG A 67 -1.54 -5.24 -7.90
N TYR A 68 -0.34 -4.78 -8.26
CA TYR A 68 0.27 -3.62 -7.63
C TYR A 68 0.14 -2.37 -8.49
N THR A 69 -0.32 -1.28 -7.89
CA THR A 69 -0.15 0.07 -8.45
C THR A 69 1.10 0.68 -7.84
N VAL A 70 2.11 0.94 -8.67
CA VAL A 70 3.41 1.50 -8.28
C VAL A 70 3.65 2.80 -9.07
N GLY A 71 4.46 3.71 -8.53
CA GLY A 71 4.83 4.94 -9.22
C GLY A 71 3.80 6.07 -9.07
N PRO A 72 3.65 6.97 -10.06
CA PRO A 72 2.84 8.20 -9.90
C PRO A 72 1.38 7.95 -9.51
N GLU A 73 0.77 6.88 -10.01
CA GLU A 73 -0.61 6.52 -9.64
C GLU A 73 -0.72 6.01 -8.21
N GLY A 74 0.28 5.25 -7.73
CA GLY A 74 0.38 4.84 -6.33
C GLY A 74 0.56 6.04 -5.41
N GLU A 75 1.39 7.01 -5.81
CA GLU A 75 1.61 8.25 -5.07
C GLU A 75 0.35 9.11 -4.98
N LYS A 76 -0.40 9.26 -6.09
CA LYS A 76 -1.70 9.96 -6.08
C LYS A 76 -2.69 9.30 -5.13
N LEU A 77 -2.72 7.97 -5.10
CA LEU A 77 -3.60 7.20 -4.23
C LEU A 77 -3.23 7.39 -2.76
N VAL A 78 -1.95 7.30 -2.41
CA VAL A 78 -1.48 7.57 -1.05
C VAL A 78 -1.71 9.02 -0.63
N LYS A 79 -1.56 9.98 -1.55
CA LYS A 79 -1.90 11.38 -1.27
C LYS A 79 -3.38 11.52 -0.91
N ARG A 80 -4.29 10.87 -1.64
CA ARG A 80 -5.73 10.87 -1.32
C ARG A 80 -6.01 10.27 0.06
N ILE A 81 -5.37 9.15 0.39
CA ILE A 81 -5.57 8.46 1.68
C ILE A 81 -5.01 9.29 2.84
N THR A 82 -3.81 9.84 2.68
CA THR A 82 -3.19 10.69 3.72
C THR A 82 -3.91 12.02 3.92
N GLN A 83 -4.60 12.52 2.89
CA GLN A 83 -5.43 13.73 2.93
C GLN A 83 -6.89 13.46 3.34
N ALA A 84 -7.26 12.22 3.65
CA ALA A 84 -8.63 11.90 4.07
C ALA A 84 -9.07 12.74 5.29
N PRO A 85 -10.37 13.10 5.39
CA PRO A 85 -10.92 13.82 6.53
C PRO A 85 -10.63 13.11 7.86
N PRO A 86 -10.48 13.85 8.98
CA PRO A 86 -10.20 13.27 10.29
C PRO A 86 -11.23 12.22 10.73
N GLU A 87 -12.51 12.43 10.40
CA GLU A 87 -13.61 11.50 10.69
C GLU A 87 -13.38 10.12 10.06
N VAL A 88 -12.98 10.09 8.79
CA VAL A 88 -12.67 8.85 8.07
C VAL A 88 -11.45 8.15 8.68
N LYS A 89 -10.41 8.92 9.04
CA LYS A 89 -9.22 8.39 9.71
C LYS A 89 -9.54 7.77 11.06
N ASN A 90 -10.46 8.38 11.82
CA ASN A 90 -10.90 7.88 13.11
C ASN A 90 -11.69 6.58 12.98
N ILE A 91 -12.58 6.46 12.00
CA ILE A 91 -13.32 5.21 11.72
C ILE A 91 -12.35 4.08 11.40
N VAL A 92 -11.38 4.32 10.51
CA VAL A 92 -10.37 3.32 10.15
C VAL A 92 -9.54 2.93 11.37
N ARG A 93 -9.13 3.89 12.20
CA ARG A 93 -8.39 3.60 13.45
C ARG A 93 -9.20 2.68 14.36
N THR A 94 -10.44 3.01 14.67
CA THR A 94 -11.32 2.20 15.53
C THR A 94 -11.57 0.80 14.96
N TYR A 95 -11.59 0.65 13.63
CA TYR A 95 -11.76 -0.63 12.97
C TYR A 95 -10.48 -1.49 12.98
N THR A 96 -9.30 -0.87 13.04
CA THR A 96 -7.99 -1.55 12.93
C THR A 96 -7.35 -1.82 14.29
N GLU A 97 -7.67 -1.00 15.29
CA GLU A 97 -7.42 -1.32 16.70
C GLU A 97 -8.37 -2.47 17.08
N SER A 98 -7.89 -3.70 16.89
CA SER A 98 -8.52 -4.91 17.45
C SER A 98 -8.86 -4.67 18.91
N LYS A 99 -10.04 -5.15 19.34
CA LYS A 99 -10.28 -5.43 20.76
C LYS A 99 -9.19 -6.33 21.32
#